data_AF-A0A0G0T6Y1-F1
#
_entry.id   AF-A0A0G0T6Y1-F1
#
_cell.length_a   1.000
_cell.length_b   1.000
_cell.length_c   1.000
_cell.angle_alpha   90.00
_cell.angle_beta   90.00
_cell.angle_gamma   90.00
#
_symmetry.space_group_name_H-M   'P 1'
#
loop_
_entity.id
_entity.type
_entity.pdbx_description
1 polymer ?
#
loop_
_entity_poly.entity_id
_entity_poly.type
_entity_poly.pdbx_seq_one_letter_code
_entity_poly.pdbx_strand_id
1 'polypeptide(L)'
;MRINRSIKLDSILLLALAVPFIMTYPLRVEGTSYVLFTSIFITLLLYIVCDLFALSKKTYAIVKIGLLSLAIFLILGSSFRAAIIRRHQISPVFEVHDMPIQIELGLQYLLRGKNPYSEDYVGTPLEEWHFDDTATNPAIYHFVMGPFYLLMSIPVYLVSNRLFGYFDARLPLYLLYGALMLMAGLLVKDIHKKLVFIILLAFSPAILNYVLEGRTDVAVHAFLFLGWFLLYKNKFIAGGISLAIAF
;
A
#
# COMPACT_ATOMS: atom_id res chain seq x y z
N MET A 1 -42.82 -0.58 -1.68
CA MET A 1 -41.48 -0.92 -2.19
C MET A 1 -40.80 -1.85 -1.16
N ARG A 2 -40.63 -3.14 -1.45
CA ARG A 2 -40.05 -4.12 -0.52
C ARG A 2 -38.57 -3.82 -0.33
N ILE A 3 -38.17 -3.47 0.90
CA ILE A 3 -36.75 -3.28 1.25
C ILE A 3 -36.11 -4.68 1.28
N ASN A 4 -35.29 -5.00 0.28
CA ASN A 4 -34.57 -6.27 0.22
C ASN A 4 -33.40 -6.24 1.22
N ARG A 5 -33.67 -6.70 2.45
CA ARG A 5 -32.71 -6.85 3.56
C ARG A 5 -31.85 -8.10 3.37
N SER A 6 -30.92 -8.01 2.41
CA SER A 6 -29.94 -9.05 2.12
C SER A 6 -28.54 -8.48 2.27
N ILE A 7 -27.64 -9.26 2.87
CA ILE A 7 -26.21 -8.96 2.95
C ILE A 7 -25.68 -8.79 1.52
N LYS A 8 -24.92 -7.72 1.28
CA LYS A 8 -24.39 -7.39 -0.04
C LYS A 8 -23.05 -8.06 -0.29
N LEU A 9 -22.70 -8.21 -1.58
CA LEU A 9 -21.44 -8.82 -2.00
C LEU A 9 -20.22 -8.10 -1.44
N ASP A 10 -20.24 -6.76 -1.37
CA ASP A 10 -19.16 -5.97 -0.77
C ASP A 10 -18.93 -6.35 0.70
N SER A 11 -19.98 -6.54 1.50
CA SER A 11 -19.85 -6.98 2.89
C SER A 11 -19.23 -8.36 3.03
N ILE A 12 -19.63 -9.30 2.15
CA ILE A 12 -19.08 -10.66 2.13
C ILE A 12 -17.59 -10.60 1.76
N LEU A 13 -17.24 -9.88 0.70
CA LEU A 13 -15.85 -9.75 0.24
C LEU A 13 -14.97 -9.05 1.28
N LEU A 14 -15.46 -7.99 1.93
CA LEU A 14 -14.71 -7.29 2.96
C LEU A 14 -14.33 -8.25 4.10
N LEU A 15 -15.29 -9.03 4.62
CA LEU A 15 -14.98 -10.03 5.64
C LEU A 15 -14.04 -11.12 5.13
N ALA A 16 -14.34 -11.69 3.97
CA ALA A 16 -13.61 -12.82 3.42
C ALA A 16 -12.15 -12.48 3.11
N LEU A 17 -11.84 -11.23 2.78
CA LEU A 17 -10.48 -10.79 2.46
C LEU A 17 -9.77 -10.12 3.64
N ALA A 18 -10.46 -9.33 4.44
CA ALA A 18 -9.86 -8.62 5.57
C ALA A 18 -9.52 -9.57 6.74
N VAL A 19 -10.40 -10.53 7.06
CA VAL A 19 -10.19 -11.41 8.22
C VAL A 19 -8.94 -12.28 8.07
N PRO A 20 -8.71 -12.99 6.94
CA PRO A 20 -7.46 -13.74 6.75
C PRO A 20 -6.21 -12.86 6.89
N PHE A 21 -6.25 -11.62 6.36
CA PHE A 21 -5.15 -10.68 6.51
C PHE A 21 -4.89 -10.31 7.97
N ILE A 22 -5.94 -9.97 8.74
CA ILE A 22 -5.86 -9.65 10.18
C ILE A 22 -5.25 -10.81 10.98
N MET A 23 -5.56 -12.05 10.59
CA MET A 23 -5.07 -13.25 11.27
C MET A 23 -3.64 -13.62 10.87
N THR A 24 -3.20 -13.19 9.70
CA THR A 24 -1.87 -13.54 9.15
C THR A 24 -0.82 -12.50 9.51
N TYR A 25 -1.17 -11.21 9.46
CA TYR A 25 -0.22 -10.12 9.59
C TYR A 25 -0.34 -9.38 10.93
N PRO A 26 0.78 -9.02 11.56
CA PRO A 26 0.77 -8.26 12.79
C PRO A 26 0.23 -6.84 12.52
N LEU A 27 -0.69 -6.40 13.38
CA LEU A 27 -1.26 -5.05 13.35
C LEU A 27 -0.55 -4.09 14.32
N ARG A 28 0.32 -4.62 15.20
CA ARG A 28 1.14 -3.89 16.16
C ARG A 28 2.45 -4.64 16.39
N VAL A 29 3.44 -3.90 16.89
CA VAL A 29 4.80 -4.38 17.17
C VAL A 29 4.83 -5.54 18.18
N GLU A 30 4.17 -5.36 19.34
CA GLU A 30 4.19 -6.29 20.47
C GLU A 30 2.97 -7.22 20.51
N GLY A 31 2.26 -7.37 19.39
CA GLY A 31 0.99 -8.09 19.31
C GLY A 31 -0.24 -7.17 19.28
N THR A 32 -1.32 -7.66 18.67
CA THR A 32 -2.53 -6.86 18.42
C THR A 32 -3.29 -6.61 19.73
N SER A 33 -3.38 -5.34 20.14
CA SER A 33 -4.15 -4.96 21.33
C SER A 33 -5.64 -5.27 21.16
N TYR A 34 -6.26 -5.75 22.23
CA TYR A 34 -7.71 -6.00 22.30
C TYR A 34 -8.53 -4.78 21.86
N VAL A 35 -8.09 -3.56 22.13
CA VAL A 35 -8.80 -2.33 21.71
C VAL A 35 -8.81 -2.19 20.19
N LEU A 36 -7.66 -2.36 19.54
CA LEU A 36 -7.56 -2.27 18.09
C LEU A 36 -8.35 -3.40 17.42
N PHE A 37 -8.17 -4.63 17.91
CA PHE A 37 -8.88 -5.80 17.41
C PHE A 37 -10.40 -5.61 17.53
N THR A 38 -10.89 -5.23 18.71
CA THR A 38 -12.31 -4.96 18.95
C THR A 38 -12.82 -3.84 18.04
N SER A 39 -12.05 -2.76 17.86
CA SER A 39 -12.42 -1.64 16.98
C SER A 39 -12.56 -2.07 15.52
N ILE A 40 -11.66 -2.94 15.04
CA ILE A 40 -11.74 -3.52 13.69
C ILE A 40 -13.01 -4.36 13.54
N PHE A 41 -13.24 -5.31 14.45
CA PHE A 41 -14.42 -6.19 14.36
C PHE A 41 -15.74 -5.44 14.54
N ILE A 42 -15.80 -4.41 15.38
CA ILE A 42 -16.95 -3.51 15.46
C ILE A 42 -17.16 -2.79 14.12
N THR A 43 -16.10 -2.27 13.51
CA THR A 43 -16.20 -1.59 12.20
C THR A 43 -16.71 -2.53 11.11
N LEU A 44 -16.18 -3.75 11.04
CA LEU A 44 -16.62 -4.79 10.10
C LEU A 44 -18.08 -5.21 10.36
N LEU A 45 -18.47 -5.37 11.63
CA LEU A 45 -19.84 -5.71 12.01
C LEU A 45 -20.81 -4.59 11.61
N LEU A 46 -20.49 -3.34 11.94
CA LEU A 46 -21.29 -2.18 11.55
C LEU A 46 -21.43 -2.08 10.03
N TYR A 47 -20.39 -2.43 9.27
CA TYR A 47 -20.42 -2.42 7.80
C TYR A 47 -21.46 -3.38 7.23
N ILE A 48 -21.59 -4.58 7.80
CA ILE A 48 -22.58 -5.60 7.41
C ILE A 48 -23.97 -5.21 7.87
N VAL A 49 -24.07 -4.76 9.12
CA VAL A 49 -25.33 -4.35 9.75
C VAL A 49 -25.99 -3.20 8.96
N CYS A 50 -25.20 -2.33 8.34
CA CYS A 50 -25.72 -1.31 7.41
C CYS A 50 -26.55 -1.87 6.25
N ASP A 51 -26.29 -3.11 5.80
CA ASP A 51 -27.07 -3.74 4.72
C ASP A 51 -28.46 -4.19 5.16
N LEU A 52 -28.66 -4.34 6.47
CA LEU A 52 -29.93 -4.81 7.06
C LEU A 52 -30.88 -3.65 7.37
N PHE A 53 -30.35 -2.42 7.46
CA PHE A 53 -31.12 -1.23 7.75
C PHE A 53 -31.66 -0.53 6.50
N ALA A 54 -32.86 0.05 6.63
CA ALA A 54 -33.54 0.78 5.56
C ALA A 54 -33.03 2.23 5.46
N LEU A 55 -31.73 2.40 5.17
CA LEU A 55 -31.13 3.71 5.03
C LEU A 55 -31.48 4.36 3.69
N SER A 56 -31.52 5.69 3.65
CA SER A 56 -31.60 6.43 2.39
C SER A 56 -30.37 6.13 1.53
N LYS A 57 -30.50 6.15 0.19
CA LYS A 57 -29.38 5.85 -0.73
C LYS A 57 -28.13 6.70 -0.45
N LYS A 58 -28.33 7.99 -0.13
CA LYS A 58 -27.24 8.93 0.19
C LYS A 58 -26.58 8.56 1.53
N THR A 59 -27.37 8.35 2.57
CA THR A 59 -26.87 7.97 3.90
C THR A 59 -26.12 6.64 3.84
N TYR A 60 -26.69 5.64 3.16
CA TYR A 60 -26.07 4.34 2.96
C TYR A 60 -24.68 4.47 2.32
N ALA A 61 -24.57 5.23 1.23
CA ALA A 61 -23.30 5.43 0.54
C ALA A 61 -22.24 6.11 1.43
N ILE A 62 -22.62 7.17 2.15
CA ILE A 62 -21.70 7.90 3.05
C ILE A 62 -21.22 6.99 4.18
N VAL A 63 -22.14 6.28 4.84
CA VAL A 63 -21.80 5.39 5.96
C VAL A 63 -20.93 4.23 5.50
N LYS A 64 -21.27 3.56 4.39
CA LYS A 64 -20.46 2.44 3.87
C LYS A 64 -19.07 2.90 3.43
N ILE A 65 -18.95 4.04 2.75
CA ILE A 65 -17.63 4.59 2.40
C ILE A 65 -16.84 4.93 3.68
N GLY A 66 -17.47 5.60 4.64
CA GLY A 66 -16.82 5.95 5.91
C GLY A 66 -16.32 4.73 6.68
N LEU A 67 -17.15 3.70 6.82
CA LEU A 67 -16.79 2.44 7.48
C LEU A 67 -15.71 1.66 6.72
N LEU A 68 -15.77 1.62 5.38
CA LEU A 68 -14.71 0.98 4.58
C LEU A 68 -13.38 1.72 4.73
N SER A 69 -13.39 3.05 4.65
CA SER A 69 -12.18 3.87 4.85
C SER A 69 -11.61 3.68 6.25
N LEU A 70 -12.47 3.61 7.28
CA LEU A 70 -12.05 3.31 8.65
C LEU A 70 -11.45 1.91 8.76
N ALA A 71 -12.06 0.88 8.15
CA ALA A 71 -11.53 -0.47 8.14
C ALA A 71 -10.15 -0.54 7.46
N ILE A 72 -10.00 0.09 6.29
CA ILE A 72 -8.71 0.19 5.58
C ILE A 72 -7.66 0.87 6.45
N PHE A 73 -8.02 1.99 7.10
CA PHE A 73 -7.11 2.71 7.97
C PHE A 73 -6.69 1.88 9.20
N LEU A 74 -7.65 1.27 9.89
CA LEU A 74 -7.38 0.46 11.08
C LEU A 74 -6.60 -0.82 10.77
N ILE A 75 -6.88 -1.48 9.65
CA ILE A 75 -6.26 -2.76 9.30
C ILE A 75 -4.92 -2.52 8.60
N LEU A 76 -4.95 -1.89 7.42
CA LEU A 76 -3.75 -1.70 6.61
C LEU A 76 -2.84 -0.65 7.21
N GLY A 77 -3.39 0.48 7.67
CA GLY A 77 -2.59 1.53 8.30
C GLY A 77 -1.85 1.04 9.55
N SER A 78 -2.49 0.23 10.38
CA SER A 78 -1.83 -0.36 11.56
C SER A 78 -0.78 -1.40 11.18
N SER A 79 -1.07 -2.27 10.20
CA SER A 79 -0.11 -3.28 9.72
C SER A 79 1.12 -2.64 9.07
N PHE A 80 0.93 -1.66 8.19
CA PHE A 80 2.01 -0.91 7.53
C PHE A 80 2.89 -0.19 8.54
N ARG A 81 2.28 0.45 9.55
CA ARG A 81 3.00 1.08 10.65
C ARG A 81 3.78 0.05 11.47
N ALA A 82 3.18 -1.09 11.78
CA ALA A 82 3.83 -2.15 12.55
C ALA A 82 5.05 -2.72 11.80
N ALA A 83 4.94 -2.97 10.49
CA ALA A 83 6.01 -3.47 9.64
C ALA A 83 7.20 -2.49 9.58
N ILE A 84 6.95 -1.18 9.48
CA ILE A 84 8.00 -0.16 9.55
C ILE A 84 8.71 -0.18 10.91
N ILE A 85 7.94 -0.10 12.00
CA ILE A 85 8.56 0.01 13.34
C ILE A 85 9.33 -1.26 13.71
N ARG A 86 8.80 -2.45 13.40
CA ARG A 86 9.50 -3.72 13.67
C ARG A 86 10.82 -3.80 12.93
N ARG A 87 10.85 -3.41 11.65
CA ARG A 87 12.10 -3.35 10.87
C ARG A 87 13.12 -2.45 11.56
N HIS A 88 12.73 -1.24 11.96
CA HIS A 88 13.63 -0.32 12.67
C HIS A 88 14.13 -0.82 14.03
N GLN A 89 13.40 -1.73 14.68
CA GLN A 89 13.80 -2.30 15.98
C GLN A 89 14.66 -3.57 15.85
N ILE A 90 14.54 -4.31 14.76
CA ILE A 90 15.15 -5.64 14.61
C ILE A 90 16.37 -5.58 13.70
N SER A 91 16.20 -5.23 12.42
CA SER A 91 17.30 -5.18 11.44
C SER A 91 16.84 -4.45 10.16
N PRO A 92 17.75 -3.77 9.43
CA PRO A 92 17.45 -3.16 8.13
C PRO A 92 16.87 -4.11 7.07
N VAL A 93 17.17 -5.42 7.14
CA VAL A 93 16.66 -6.45 6.20
C VAL A 93 15.38 -7.15 6.69
N PHE A 94 14.86 -6.78 7.86
CA PHE A 94 13.76 -7.49 8.49
C PHE A 94 12.40 -7.21 7.82
N GLU A 95 11.70 -8.28 7.38
CA GLU A 95 10.36 -8.24 6.76
C GLU A 95 10.23 -7.16 5.66
N VAL A 96 11.24 -7.10 4.80
CA VAL A 96 11.32 -6.15 3.70
C VAL A 96 11.96 -6.82 2.49
N HIS A 97 11.64 -6.35 1.29
CA HIS A 97 12.34 -6.71 0.07
C HIS A 97 13.68 -5.96 -0.01
N ASP A 98 14.59 -6.38 -0.91
CA ASP A 98 15.85 -5.66 -1.15
C ASP A 98 15.66 -4.23 -1.68
N MET A 99 14.59 -4.00 -2.43
CA MET A 99 14.37 -2.74 -3.15
C MET A 99 14.18 -1.53 -2.23
N PRO A 100 13.37 -1.57 -1.16
CA PRO A 100 13.36 -0.49 -0.16
C PRO A 100 14.74 -0.15 0.39
N ILE A 101 15.57 -1.17 0.67
CA ILE A 101 16.94 -1.00 1.17
C ILE A 101 17.78 -0.28 0.11
N GLN A 102 17.69 -0.73 -1.14
CA GLN A 102 18.44 -0.12 -2.24
C GLN A 102 18.01 1.33 -2.49
N ILE A 103 16.72 1.67 -2.38
CA ILE A 103 16.23 3.05 -2.50
C ILE A 103 16.76 3.93 -1.37
N GLU A 104 16.75 3.43 -0.13
CA GLU A 104 17.30 4.16 1.02
C GLU A 104 18.79 4.46 0.83
N LEU A 105 19.58 3.48 0.39
CA LEU A 105 21.01 3.63 0.12
C LEU A 105 21.27 4.54 -1.10
N GLY A 106 20.50 4.36 -2.18
CA GLY A 106 20.58 5.19 -3.37
C GLY A 106 20.25 6.66 -3.09
N LEU A 107 19.26 6.93 -2.23
CA LEU A 107 18.99 8.29 -1.77
C LEU A 107 20.18 8.86 -0.98
N GLN A 108 20.80 8.08 -0.10
CA GLN A 108 21.98 8.54 0.64
C GLN A 108 23.15 8.86 -0.29
N TYR A 109 23.40 8.04 -1.32
CA TYR A 109 24.39 8.33 -2.35
C TYR A 109 24.07 9.63 -3.08
N LEU A 110 22.84 9.79 -3.57
CA LEU A 110 22.40 10.98 -4.27
C LEU A 110 22.58 12.24 -3.41
N LEU A 111 22.20 12.19 -2.14
CA LEU A 111 22.34 13.32 -1.19
C LEU A 111 23.80 13.66 -0.86
N ARG A 112 24.72 12.70 -1.02
CA ARG A 112 26.17 12.91 -0.88
C ARG A 112 26.84 13.34 -2.20
N GLY A 113 26.06 13.58 -3.26
CA GLY A 113 26.58 13.94 -4.58
C GLY A 113 27.18 12.77 -5.36
N LYS A 114 26.90 11.53 -4.95
CA LYS A 114 27.30 10.31 -5.67
C LYS A 114 26.18 9.86 -6.62
N ASN A 115 26.54 9.26 -7.74
CA ASN A 115 25.58 8.70 -8.69
C ASN A 115 25.22 7.25 -8.27
N PRO A 116 23.98 6.97 -7.80
CA PRO A 116 23.61 5.63 -7.32
C PRO A 116 23.78 4.52 -8.36
N TYR A 117 23.70 4.85 -9.66
CA TYR A 117 23.84 3.89 -10.76
C TYR A 117 25.29 3.52 -11.08
N SER A 118 26.25 4.25 -10.51
CA SER A 118 27.69 4.03 -10.74
C SER A 118 28.40 3.47 -9.51
N GLU A 119 27.73 3.41 -8.37
CA GLU A 119 28.28 2.87 -7.12
C GLU A 119 27.88 1.41 -6.95
N ASP A 120 28.69 0.67 -6.21
CA ASP A 120 28.27 -0.59 -5.62
C ASP A 120 27.64 -0.37 -4.23
N TYR A 121 27.01 -1.42 -3.74
CA TYR A 121 26.34 -1.49 -2.44
C TYR A 121 27.03 -2.53 -1.54
N VAL A 122 28.29 -2.82 -1.82
CA VAL A 122 29.13 -3.72 -1.01
C VAL A 122 29.38 -3.07 0.36
N GLY A 123 29.40 -3.88 1.42
CA GLY A 123 29.51 -3.41 2.81
C GLY A 123 28.29 -2.65 3.32
N THR A 124 27.14 -2.75 2.64
CA THR A 124 25.87 -2.16 3.09
C THR A 124 24.92 -3.26 3.60
N PRO A 125 23.85 -2.91 4.34
CA PRO A 125 22.85 -3.89 4.76
C PRO A 125 22.17 -4.65 3.61
N LEU A 126 22.32 -4.20 2.36
CA LEU A 126 21.83 -4.91 1.20
C LEU A 126 22.51 -6.28 1.01
N GLU A 127 23.74 -6.44 1.49
CA GLU A 127 24.48 -7.71 1.42
C GLU A 127 23.88 -8.81 2.31
N GLU A 128 23.22 -8.42 3.41
CA GLU A 128 22.57 -9.35 4.34
C GLU A 128 21.24 -9.88 3.80
N TRP A 129 20.72 -9.29 2.71
CA TRP A 129 19.48 -9.72 2.09
C TRP A 129 19.75 -10.76 1.01
N HIS A 130 19.28 -11.98 1.24
CA HIS A 130 19.47 -13.13 0.34
C HIS A 130 18.12 -13.56 -0.25
N PHE A 131 17.99 -13.54 -1.59
CA PHE A 131 16.81 -14.09 -2.27
C PHE A 131 16.88 -15.60 -2.48
N ASP A 132 18.09 -16.16 -2.44
CA ASP A 132 18.42 -17.58 -2.59
C ASP A 132 19.67 -17.85 -1.74
N ASP A 133 19.72 -18.98 -1.03
CA ASP A 133 20.85 -19.38 -0.20
C ASP A 133 22.14 -19.59 -1.01
N THR A 134 22.02 -19.76 -2.33
CA THR A 134 23.12 -20.12 -3.23
C THR A 134 23.55 -19.01 -4.18
N ALA A 135 22.78 -17.92 -4.28
CA ALA A 135 23.02 -16.85 -5.23
C ALA A 135 23.26 -15.50 -4.54
N THR A 136 24.28 -14.79 -5.00
CA THR A 136 24.55 -13.40 -4.58
C THR A 136 23.49 -12.48 -5.16
N ASN A 137 22.96 -11.56 -4.33
CA ASN A 137 22.01 -10.57 -4.80
C ASN A 137 22.66 -9.64 -5.86
N PRO A 138 22.20 -9.64 -7.13
CA PRO A 138 22.77 -8.77 -8.16
C PRO A 138 22.56 -7.28 -7.86
N ALA A 139 21.57 -6.93 -7.02
CA ALA A 139 21.31 -5.57 -6.58
C ALA A 139 22.47 -4.97 -5.75
N ILE A 140 23.42 -5.79 -5.30
CA ILE A 140 24.63 -5.33 -4.62
C ILE A 140 25.54 -4.57 -5.59
N TYR A 141 25.56 -4.93 -6.88
CA TYR A 141 26.50 -4.35 -7.85
C TYR A 141 25.90 -3.24 -8.71
N HIS A 142 24.57 -3.21 -8.83
CA HIS A 142 23.89 -2.24 -9.68
C HIS A 142 22.57 -1.80 -9.07
N PHE A 143 22.28 -0.50 -9.16
CA PHE A 143 20.96 0.03 -8.85
C PHE A 143 19.94 -0.43 -9.90
N VAL A 144 18.94 -1.21 -9.49
CA VAL A 144 18.07 -1.93 -10.44
C VAL A 144 16.79 -1.17 -10.80
N MET A 145 16.56 -0.01 -10.19
CA MET A 145 15.32 0.75 -10.35
C MET A 145 15.49 1.92 -11.32
N GLY A 146 14.40 2.26 -12.02
CA GLY A 146 14.35 3.47 -12.82
C GLY A 146 14.51 4.76 -11.98
N PRO A 147 15.08 5.84 -12.54
CA PRO A 147 15.41 7.06 -11.80
C PRO A 147 14.21 7.76 -11.22
N PHE A 148 13.04 7.64 -11.87
CA PHE A 148 11.84 8.31 -11.40
C PHE A 148 11.44 7.86 -9.99
N TYR A 149 11.48 6.56 -9.70
CA TYR A 149 11.05 6.03 -8.40
C TYR A 149 11.97 6.52 -7.25
N LEU A 150 13.27 6.59 -7.52
CA LEU A 150 14.23 7.19 -6.60
C LEU A 150 13.92 8.68 -6.36
N LEU A 151 13.74 9.45 -7.43
CA LEU A 151 13.51 10.90 -7.35
C LEU A 151 12.19 11.25 -6.66
N MET A 152 11.11 10.50 -6.94
CA MET A 152 9.81 10.73 -6.30
C MET A 152 9.82 10.38 -4.80
N SER A 153 10.82 9.63 -4.34
CA SER A 153 10.98 9.30 -2.92
C SER A 153 11.59 10.46 -2.12
N ILE A 154 12.26 11.43 -2.78
CA ILE A 154 12.92 12.57 -2.13
C ILE A 154 11.95 13.43 -1.29
N PRO A 155 10.78 13.87 -1.80
CA PRO A 155 9.86 14.65 -0.99
C PRO A 155 9.38 13.89 0.25
N VAL A 156 9.12 12.59 0.11
CA VAL A 156 8.69 11.74 1.23
C VAL A 156 9.81 11.59 2.25
N TYR A 157 11.04 11.39 1.79
CA TYR A 157 12.25 11.35 2.63
C TYR A 157 12.42 12.63 3.45
N LEU A 158 12.28 13.81 2.83
CA LEU A 158 12.44 15.09 3.52
C LEU A 158 11.36 15.28 4.58
N VAL A 159 10.11 14.95 4.27
CA VAL A 159 8.98 15.06 5.20
C VAL A 159 9.10 14.05 6.34
N SER A 160 9.41 12.79 6.04
CA SER A 160 9.47 11.73 7.05
C SER A 160 10.61 11.95 8.02
N ASN A 161 11.81 12.34 7.54
CA ASN A 161 12.93 12.63 8.44
C ASN A 161 12.62 13.82 9.34
N ARG A 162 11.91 14.84 8.84
CA ARG A 162 11.51 15.99 9.65
C ARG A 162 10.46 15.63 10.71
N LEU A 163 9.51 14.76 10.40
CA LEU A 163 8.40 14.43 11.30
C LEU A 163 8.72 13.29 12.27
N PHE A 164 9.47 12.29 11.82
CA PHE A 164 9.70 11.04 12.53
C PHE A 164 11.16 10.78 12.86
N GLY A 165 12.10 11.52 12.27
CA GLY A 165 13.54 11.32 12.43
C GLY A 165 14.12 10.17 11.60
N TYR A 166 13.31 9.54 10.74
CA TYR A 166 13.75 8.46 9.85
C TYR A 166 12.95 8.44 8.54
N PHE A 167 13.45 7.67 7.58
CA PHE A 167 12.77 7.35 6.33
C PHE A 167 12.77 5.84 6.11
N ASP A 168 11.63 5.32 5.67
CA ASP A 168 11.47 3.95 5.18
C ASP A 168 10.92 4.04 3.75
N ALA A 169 11.59 3.38 2.79
CA ALA A 169 11.25 3.46 1.37
C ALA A 169 9.92 2.80 0.99
N ARG A 170 9.20 2.17 1.94
CA ARG A 170 7.81 1.74 1.76
C ARG A 170 6.82 2.88 1.85
N LEU A 171 7.17 4.01 2.49
CA LEU A 171 6.27 5.15 2.64
C LEU A 171 5.76 5.71 1.29
N PRO A 172 6.61 5.95 0.27
CA PRO A 172 6.13 6.31 -1.08
C PRO A 172 5.19 5.27 -1.69
N LEU A 173 5.44 3.96 -1.50
CA LEU A 173 4.58 2.88 -2.00
C LEU A 173 3.21 2.90 -1.32
N TYR A 174 3.16 3.11 -0.01
CA TYR A 174 1.89 3.21 0.72
C TYR A 174 1.06 4.41 0.25
N LEU A 175 1.72 5.53 -0.08
CA LEU A 175 1.04 6.69 -0.67
C LEU A 175 0.49 6.37 -2.07
N LEU A 176 1.28 5.70 -2.92
CA LEU A 176 0.83 5.25 -4.25
C LEU A 176 -0.32 4.26 -4.17
N TYR A 177 -0.27 3.33 -3.21
CA TYR A 177 -1.34 2.37 -2.95
C TYR A 177 -2.62 3.06 -2.47
N GLY A 178 -2.49 4.08 -1.59
CA GLY A 178 -3.59 4.96 -1.22
C GLY A 178 -4.18 5.70 -2.42
N ALA A 179 -3.34 6.28 -3.27
CA ALA A 179 -3.74 6.96 -4.49
C ALA A 179 -4.48 6.03 -5.47
N LEU A 180 -4.03 4.78 -5.61
CA LEU A 180 -4.69 3.75 -6.40
C LEU A 180 -6.13 3.51 -5.93
N MET A 181 -6.35 3.34 -4.62
CA MET A 181 -7.69 3.18 -4.06
C MET A 181 -8.57 4.42 -4.26
N LEU A 182 -7.99 5.63 -4.13
CA LEU A 182 -8.70 6.88 -4.40
C LEU A 182 -9.14 6.97 -5.88
N MET A 183 -8.23 6.68 -6.82
CA MET A 183 -8.54 6.68 -8.25
C MET A 183 -9.62 5.65 -8.60
N ALA A 184 -9.54 4.45 -8.02
CA ALA A 184 -10.58 3.42 -8.15
C ALA A 184 -11.95 3.94 -7.67
N GLY A 185 -11.97 4.64 -6.54
CA GLY A 185 -13.16 5.30 -6.00
C GLY A 185 -13.72 6.43 -6.87
N LEU A 186 -12.88 7.13 -7.62
CA LEU A 186 -13.27 8.19 -8.56
C LEU A 186 -13.75 7.64 -9.90
N LEU A 187 -13.23 6.49 -10.33
CA LEU A 187 -13.56 5.85 -11.60
C LEU A 187 -14.99 5.28 -11.60
N VAL A 188 -15.36 4.56 -10.55
CA VAL A 188 -16.63 3.81 -10.50
C VAL A 188 -17.75 4.68 -9.93
N LYS A 189 -18.80 4.96 -10.70
CA LYS A 189 -19.93 5.80 -10.24
C LYS A 189 -20.94 5.06 -9.36
N ASP A 190 -21.21 3.79 -9.68
CA ASP A 190 -22.13 2.96 -8.90
C ASP A 190 -21.53 2.61 -7.53
N ILE A 191 -22.28 2.82 -6.46
CA ILE A 191 -21.77 2.65 -5.10
C ILE A 191 -21.38 1.20 -4.79
N HIS A 192 -22.17 0.21 -5.22
CA HIS A 192 -21.89 -1.19 -4.91
C HIS A 192 -20.66 -1.67 -5.68
N LYS A 193 -20.59 -1.36 -6.98
CA LYS A 193 -19.40 -1.67 -7.79
C LYS A 193 -18.16 -0.96 -7.27
N LYS A 194 -18.29 0.29 -6.79
CA LYS A 194 -17.20 1.05 -6.20
C LYS A 194 -16.67 0.37 -4.94
N LEU A 195 -17.55 0.01 -4.00
CA LEU A 195 -17.17 -0.63 -2.75
C LEU A 195 -16.47 -1.97 -3.03
N VAL A 196 -17.06 -2.81 -3.88
CA VAL A 196 -16.45 -4.08 -4.31
C VAL A 196 -15.06 -3.85 -4.90
N PHE A 197 -14.91 -2.87 -5.80
CA PHE A 197 -13.63 -2.63 -6.44
C PHE A 197 -12.55 -2.13 -5.47
N ILE A 198 -12.89 -1.21 -4.57
CA ILE A 198 -11.97 -0.74 -3.53
C ILE A 198 -11.59 -1.89 -2.59
N ILE A 199 -12.54 -2.73 -2.18
CA ILE A 199 -12.27 -3.88 -1.31
C ILE A 199 -11.32 -4.87 -1.98
N LEU A 200 -11.58 -5.21 -3.25
CA LEU A 200 -10.71 -6.12 -4.01
C LEU A 200 -9.31 -5.54 -4.14
N LEU A 201 -9.17 -4.25 -4.43
CA LEU A 201 -7.83 -3.62 -4.49
C LEU A 201 -7.16 -3.59 -3.13
N ALA A 202 -7.86 -3.12 -2.09
CA ALA A 202 -7.33 -2.91 -0.75
C ALA A 202 -6.92 -4.22 -0.06
N PHE A 203 -7.70 -5.28 -0.24
CA PHE A 203 -7.54 -6.54 0.47
C PHE A 203 -7.22 -7.73 -0.44
N SER A 204 -6.74 -7.51 -1.67
CA SER A 204 -6.27 -8.60 -2.53
C SER A 204 -5.05 -9.29 -1.92
N PRO A 205 -5.11 -10.61 -1.65
CA PRO A 205 -3.94 -11.36 -1.17
C PRO A 205 -2.78 -11.34 -2.17
N ALA A 206 -3.08 -11.18 -3.46
CA ALA A 206 -2.06 -11.11 -4.50
C ALA A 206 -1.25 -9.81 -4.48
N ILE A 207 -1.76 -8.75 -3.85
CA ILE A 207 -1.12 -7.42 -3.84
C ILE A 207 -0.59 -7.09 -2.44
N LEU A 208 -1.33 -7.44 -1.38
CA LEU A 208 -1.04 -6.99 -0.02
C LEU A 208 0.35 -7.38 0.48
N ASN A 209 0.82 -8.59 0.16
CA ASN A 209 2.14 -9.05 0.58
C ASN A 209 3.24 -8.23 -0.08
N TYR A 210 3.06 -7.92 -1.37
CA TYR A 210 3.98 -7.08 -2.14
C TYR A 210 4.03 -5.66 -1.58
N VAL A 211 2.88 -5.12 -1.16
CA VAL A 211 2.80 -3.81 -0.50
C VAL A 211 3.55 -3.82 0.83
N LEU A 212 3.30 -4.80 1.70
CA LEU A 212 3.92 -4.90 3.03
C LEU A 212 5.45 -5.03 2.97
N GLU A 213 5.94 -5.87 2.06
CA GLU A 213 7.38 -6.08 1.85
C GLU A 213 8.05 -4.89 1.14
N GLY A 214 7.27 -4.02 0.50
CA GLY A 214 7.79 -2.84 -0.20
C GLY A 214 8.27 -3.09 -1.62
N ARG A 215 7.66 -4.04 -2.33
CA ARG A 215 8.01 -4.32 -3.72
C ARG A 215 7.48 -3.24 -4.66
N THR A 216 8.25 -2.88 -5.69
CA THR A 216 7.88 -1.76 -6.58
C THR A 216 6.83 -2.14 -7.61
N ASP A 217 6.41 -3.40 -7.67
CA ASP A 217 5.21 -3.83 -8.40
C ASP A 217 4.03 -2.92 -8.08
N VAL A 218 3.95 -2.45 -6.82
CA VAL A 218 2.93 -1.49 -6.36
C VAL A 218 3.05 -0.15 -7.07
N ALA A 219 4.26 0.35 -7.27
CA ALA A 219 4.50 1.60 -7.98
C ALA A 219 4.15 1.45 -9.47
N VAL A 220 4.62 0.38 -10.12
CA VAL A 220 4.27 0.03 -11.50
C VAL A 220 2.75 -0.05 -11.66
N HIS A 221 2.08 -0.76 -10.76
CA HIS A 221 0.62 -0.92 -10.79
C HIS A 221 -0.11 0.42 -10.61
N ALA A 222 0.35 1.28 -9.70
CA ALA A 222 -0.25 2.60 -9.48
C ALA A 222 -0.09 3.52 -10.69
N PHE A 223 1.08 3.56 -11.32
CA PHE A 223 1.33 4.40 -12.51
C PHE A 223 0.65 3.85 -13.76
N LEU A 224 0.60 2.52 -13.93
CA LEU A 224 -0.16 1.88 -15.00
C LEU A 224 -1.65 2.22 -14.88
N PHE A 225 -2.21 2.10 -13.67
CA PHE A 225 -3.61 2.44 -13.41
C PHE A 225 -3.88 3.94 -13.63
N LEU A 226 -2.99 4.83 -13.17
CA LEU A 226 -3.08 6.27 -13.41
C LEU A 226 -3.06 6.57 -14.91
N GLY A 227 -2.18 5.92 -15.67
CA GLY A 227 -2.08 6.04 -17.12
C GLY A 227 -3.41 5.71 -17.79
N TRP A 228 -3.98 4.54 -17.52
CA TRP A 228 -5.29 4.15 -18.04
C TRP A 228 -6.42 5.06 -17.58
N PHE A 229 -6.41 5.48 -16.31
CA PHE A 229 -7.38 6.43 -15.77
C PHE A 229 -7.36 7.75 -16.54
N LEU A 230 -6.18 8.29 -16.82
CA LEU A 230 -6.01 9.54 -17.58
C LEU A 230 -6.40 9.37 -19.05
N LEU A 231 -6.05 8.25 -19.68
CA LEU A 231 -6.48 7.92 -21.04
C LEU A 231 -8.01 7.84 -21.13
N TYR A 232 -8.67 7.18 -20.17
CA TYR A 232 -10.13 7.15 -20.07
C TYR A 232 -10.76 8.54 -19.91
N LYS A 233 -10.02 9.51 -19.37
CA LYS A 233 -10.43 10.93 -19.25
C LYS A 233 -9.99 11.78 -20.45
N ASN A 234 -9.56 11.17 -21.56
CA ASN A 234 -9.05 11.83 -22.76
C ASN A 234 -7.81 12.72 -22.50
N LYS A 235 -7.01 12.41 -21.47
CA LYS A 235 -5.76 13.11 -21.14
C LYS A 235 -4.57 12.35 -21.72
N PHE A 236 -4.46 12.31 -23.05
CA PHE A 236 -3.53 11.43 -23.77
C PHE A 236 -2.06 11.61 -23.39
N ILE A 237 -1.57 12.85 -23.36
CA ILE A 237 -0.16 13.13 -23.03
C ILE A 237 0.15 12.69 -21.60
N ALA A 238 -0.66 13.14 -20.64
CA ALA A 238 -0.45 12.79 -19.23
C ALA A 238 -0.58 11.27 -19.00
N GLY A 239 -1.53 10.61 -19.66
CA GLY A 239 -1.67 9.16 -19.63
C GLY A 239 -0.44 8.45 -20.19
N GLY A 240 0.09 8.90 -21.34
CA GLY A 240 1.32 8.38 -21.93
C GLY A 240 2.53 8.55 -21.02
N ILE A 241 2.70 9.70 -20.37
CA ILE A 241 3.77 9.94 -19.39
C ILE A 241 3.63 8.99 -18.19
N SER A 242 2.43 8.83 -17.64
CA SER A 242 2.21 7.90 -16.52
C SER A 242 2.50 6.45 -16.91
N LEU A 243 2.14 6.03 -18.13
CA LEU A 243 2.50 4.70 -18.64
C LEU A 243 4.01 4.56 -18.81
N ALA A 244 4.69 5.58 -19.33
CA ALA A 244 6.14 5.57 -19.48
C ALA A 244 6.87 5.51 -18.13
N ILE A 245 6.32 6.12 -17.07
CA ILE A 245 6.88 6.04 -15.71
C ILE A 245 6.72 4.63 -15.11
N ALA A 246 5.74 3.85 -15.56
CA ALA A 246 5.49 2.51 -15.06
C ALA A 246 6.52 1.47 -15.54
N PHE A 247 7.35 1.79 -16.54
CA PHE A 247 8.35 0.90 -17.16
C PHE A 247 9.73 1.57 -17.19
#